data_AF-A0A9Q3C9N0-F1
#
_entry.id   AF-A0A9Q3C9N0-F1
#
_cell.length_a   1.000
_cell.length_b   1.000
_cell.length_c   1.000
_cell.angle_alpha   90.00
_cell.angle_beta   90.00
_cell.angle_gamma   90.00
#
_symmetry.space_group_name_H-M   'P 1'
#
loop_
_entity.id
_entity.type
_entity.pdbx_description
1 polymer ?
#
loop_
_entity_poly.entity_id
_entity_poly.type
_entity_poly.pdbx_seq_one_letter_code
_entity_poly.pdbx_strand_id
1 'polypeptide(L)'
;MNLPGLFGLLSLQALLMHPYFSTTYIPRLVRLALGSYVFWTSLLYPFKSISTPFRKDMSDNLATATASFYIAIKSLEWGLSAGPHYARTLKKFGKYYQWEKPSDSEKEAQRSSRPSFSELLRWTVWQTTSFRGFQFDWGPSVPCQRRSVTSLFTKFCVNKISALLAASLLVAARDAPEGRTAAALLNSLGIPNIFGGWILGELLYNLTFGAYIVSAMDGNFTLLILVNTLIYKILSPFPFLQPASDFFDPVHWPIFFDSPELSTSLANFWGRRWHQILRRIFKLGGQSCSRIAESLGFDTRFQKIAALFGPFFISGMLHEYIFWAALRPPHSTFRTVLGIFPGSMVFFTSQTIGILIEPLLIPLIPKRLGGGRLWTWFFLTVTVTFYRRHFVNNGWFDYSLPPLSQWDWTLLLKNI
;
A
#
# COMPACT_ATOMS: atom_id res chain seq x y z
N MET A 1 2.12 -23.87 9.92
CA MET A 1 2.06 -23.45 8.51
C MET A 1 2.85 -22.14 8.38
N ASN A 2 3.79 -22.07 7.44
CA ASN A 2 4.63 -20.90 7.20
C ASN A 2 4.01 -19.98 6.12
N LEU A 3 4.63 -18.82 5.88
CA LEU A 3 4.16 -17.86 4.87
C LEU A 3 4.06 -18.47 3.45
N PRO A 4 5.03 -19.27 2.96
CA PRO A 4 4.87 -20.00 1.69
C PRO A 4 3.65 -20.92 1.64
N GLY A 5 3.35 -21.63 2.73
CA GLY A 5 2.15 -22.48 2.82
C GLY A 5 0.85 -21.68 2.72
N LEU A 6 0.79 -20.50 3.36
CA LEU A 6 -0.35 -19.58 3.22
C LEU A 6 -0.52 -19.09 1.77
N PHE A 7 0.58 -18.75 1.09
CA PHE A 7 0.57 -18.40 -0.33
C PHE A 7 0.14 -19.58 -1.23
N GLY A 8 0.51 -20.81 -0.88
CA GLY A 8 0.07 -22.01 -1.60
C GLY A 8 -1.45 -22.19 -1.52
N LEU A 9 -2.04 -22.03 -0.33
CA LEU A 9 -3.49 -22.10 -0.16
C LEU A 9 -4.23 -20.93 -0.82
N LEU A 10 -3.64 -19.73 -0.79
CA LEU A 10 -4.18 -18.59 -1.54
C LEU A 10 -4.14 -18.85 -3.04
N SER A 11 -3.06 -19.44 -3.56
CA SER A 11 -2.93 -19.86 -4.96
C SER A 11 -3.98 -20.92 -5.34
N LEU A 12 -4.33 -21.83 -4.41
CA LEU A 12 -5.42 -22.78 -4.63
C LEU A 12 -6.78 -22.08 -4.72
N GLN A 13 -7.04 -21.07 -3.89
CA GLN A 13 -8.25 -20.25 -4.06
C GLN A 13 -8.24 -19.49 -5.39
N ALA A 14 -7.10 -18.95 -5.82
CA ALA A 14 -6.95 -18.34 -7.13
C ALA A 14 -7.31 -19.34 -8.23
N LEU A 15 -6.70 -20.53 -8.23
CA LEU A 15 -6.97 -21.61 -9.20
C LEU A 15 -8.47 -21.87 -9.38
N LEU A 16 -9.20 -21.97 -8.26
CA LEU A 16 -10.65 -22.21 -8.23
C LEU A 16 -11.50 -21.02 -8.69
N MET A 17 -10.88 -19.86 -8.96
CA MET A 17 -11.50 -18.70 -9.62
C MET A 17 -11.40 -18.74 -11.14
N HIS A 18 -10.72 -19.74 -11.71
CA HIS A 18 -10.61 -19.87 -13.17
C HIS A 18 -12.00 -20.11 -13.81
N PRO A 19 -12.34 -19.45 -14.94
CA PRO A 19 -13.66 -19.57 -15.57
C PRO A 19 -14.10 -21.00 -15.89
N TYR A 20 -13.18 -21.87 -16.32
CA TYR A 20 -13.42 -23.30 -16.55
C TYR A 20 -14.11 -24.02 -15.36
N PHE A 21 -13.78 -23.65 -14.12
CA PHE A 21 -14.37 -24.27 -12.93
C PHE A 21 -15.71 -23.66 -12.51
N SER A 22 -16.21 -22.64 -13.21
CA SER A 22 -17.44 -21.93 -12.83
C SER A 22 -18.74 -22.65 -13.18
N THR A 23 -18.67 -23.79 -13.88
CA THR A 23 -19.82 -24.59 -14.29
C THR A 23 -20.51 -25.32 -13.13
N THR A 24 -19.84 -25.49 -12.00
CA THR A 24 -20.38 -26.14 -10.80
C THR A 24 -20.21 -25.25 -9.57
N TYR A 25 -20.99 -25.53 -8.52
CA TYR A 25 -20.90 -24.77 -7.26
C TYR A 25 -19.77 -25.25 -6.33
N ILE A 26 -19.19 -26.44 -6.59
CA ILE A 26 -18.17 -27.06 -5.72
C ILE A 26 -16.95 -26.15 -5.53
N PRO A 27 -16.33 -25.58 -6.59
CA PRO A 27 -15.18 -24.69 -6.43
C PRO A 27 -15.48 -23.47 -5.54
N ARG A 28 -16.71 -22.95 -5.59
CA ARG A 28 -17.15 -21.86 -4.73
C ARG A 28 -17.22 -22.28 -3.27
N LEU A 29 -17.77 -23.46 -2.97
CA LEU A 29 -17.81 -23.99 -1.60
C LEU A 29 -16.41 -24.24 -1.04
N VAL A 30 -15.52 -24.81 -1.85
CA VAL A 30 -14.12 -25.04 -1.46
C VAL A 30 -13.40 -23.70 -1.20
N ARG A 31 -13.58 -22.70 -2.08
CA ARG A 31 -13.05 -21.34 -1.86
C ARG A 31 -13.56 -20.73 -0.56
N LEU A 32 -14.86 -20.86 -0.26
CA LEU A 32 -15.47 -20.33 0.95
C LEU A 32 -14.89 -21.00 2.21
N ALA A 33 -14.79 -22.33 2.21
CA ALA A 33 -14.23 -23.08 3.33
C ALA A 33 -12.74 -22.76 3.56
N LEU A 34 -11.94 -22.73 2.49
CA LEU A 34 -10.54 -22.31 2.56
C LEU A 34 -10.39 -20.85 2.99
N GLY A 35 -11.33 -19.99 2.59
CA GLY A 35 -11.31 -18.55 2.85
C GLY A 35 -11.25 -18.24 4.33
N SER A 36 -12.13 -18.85 5.12
CA SER A 36 -12.16 -18.66 6.57
C SER A 36 -10.86 -19.13 7.24
N TYR A 37 -10.33 -20.28 6.84
CA TYR A 37 -9.11 -20.85 7.41
C TYR A 37 -7.88 -20.00 7.08
N VAL A 38 -7.69 -19.64 5.81
CA VAL A 38 -6.55 -18.83 5.36
C VAL A 38 -6.64 -17.41 5.93
N PHE A 39 -7.83 -16.79 5.94
CA PHE A 39 -8.05 -15.50 6.59
C PHE A 39 -7.56 -15.50 8.05
N TRP A 40 -8.03 -16.45 8.86
CA TRP A 40 -7.69 -16.53 10.27
C TRP A 40 -6.20 -16.84 10.50
N THR A 41 -5.68 -17.84 9.79
CA THR A 41 -4.28 -18.27 9.96
C THR A 41 -3.28 -17.22 9.48
N SER A 42 -3.58 -16.50 8.40
CA SER A 42 -2.77 -15.39 7.93
C SER A 42 -2.68 -14.25 8.93
N LEU A 43 -3.80 -13.83 9.54
CA LEU A 43 -3.81 -12.74 10.54
C LEU A 43 -3.05 -13.11 11.81
N LEU A 44 -3.07 -14.39 12.22
CA LEU A 44 -2.34 -14.84 13.40
C LEU A 44 -0.85 -15.10 13.15
N TYR A 45 -0.44 -15.25 11.88
CA TYR A 45 0.91 -15.67 11.55
C TYR A 45 2.01 -14.76 12.13
N PRO A 46 1.96 -13.42 12.01
CA PRO A 46 3.00 -12.54 12.57
C PRO A 46 3.03 -12.54 14.10
N PHE A 47 1.96 -12.98 14.75
CA PHE A 47 1.90 -13.11 16.21
C PHE A 47 2.45 -14.46 16.70
N LYS A 48 2.43 -15.48 15.83
CA LYS A 48 2.98 -16.81 16.09
C LYS A 48 4.44 -16.95 15.68
N SER A 49 4.92 -16.18 14.70
CA SER A 49 6.31 -16.20 14.27
C SER A 49 7.20 -15.68 15.42
N ILE A 50 7.92 -16.59 16.07
CA ILE A 50 8.72 -16.37 17.30
C ILE A 50 10.09 -15.77 16.96
N SER A 51 10.19 -14.90 15.95
CA SER A 51 11.48 -14.28 15.60
C SER A 51 11.86 -13.28 16.70
N THR A 52 12.64 -13.76 17.68
CA THR A 52 13.20 -12.95 18.76
C THR A 52 14.62 -12.50 18.40
N PRO A 53 14.96 -11.21 18.57
CA PRO A 53 14.12 -10.13 19.10
C PRO A 53 13.22 -9.50 18.01
N PHE A 54 11.91 -9.37 18.28
CA PHE A 54 10.93 -8.71 17.38
C PHE A 54 11.40 -7.32 16.89
N ARG A 55 12.19 -6.63 17.70
CA ARG A 55 12.69 -5.30 17.40
C ARG A 55 13.96 -5.30 16.55
N LYS A 56 14.76 -6.36 16.55
CA LYS A 56 16.01 -6.45 15.76
C LYS A 56 15.71 -6.67 14.26
N ASP A 57 14.64 -7.41 13.97
CA ASP A 57 14.25 -7.79 12.60
C ASP A 57 13.00 -7.02 12.13
N MET A 58 12.88 -5.74 12.50
CA MET A 58 11.67 -4.95 12.29
C MET A 58 11.23 -4.87 10.82
N SER A 59 12.17 -4.71 9.87
CA SER A 59 11.85 -4.70 8.44
C SER A 59 11.21 -6.01 7.97
N ASP A 60 11.70 -7.14 8.46
CA ASP A 60 11.16 -8.45 8.10
C ASP A 60 9.80 -8.69 8.75
N ASN A 61 9.61 -8.22 9.99
CA ASN A 61 8.33 -8.28 10.69
C ASN A 61 7.27 -7.39 10.02
N LEU A 62 7.65 -6.20 9.56
CA LEU A 62 6.80 -5.29 8.78
C LEU A 62 6.37 -5.93 7.46
N ALA A 63 7.32 -6.48 6.70
CA ALA A 63 7.04 -7.16 5.43
C ALA A 63 6.13 -8.37 5.65
N THR A 64 6.41 -9.18 6.67
CA THR A 64 5.61 -10.35 7.05
C THR A 64 4.20 -9.96 7.46
N ALA A 65 4.04 -8.93 8.29
CA ALA A 65 2.74 -8.42 8.70
C ALA A 65 1.93 -7.92 7.51
N THR A 66 2.55 -7.12 6.65
CA THR A 66 1.90 -6.58 5.44
C THR A 66 1.44 -7.71 4.51
N ALA A 67 2.32 -8.71 4.26
CA ALA A 67 1.98 -9.87 3.45
C ALA A 67 0.85 -10.70 4.07
N SER A 68 0.91 -10.98 5.36
CA SER A 68 -0.14 -11.68 6.11
C SER A 68 -1.50 -10.99 6.02
N PHE A 69 -1.54 -9.67 6.22
CA PHE A 69 -2.79 -8.92 6.10
C PHE A 69 -3.32 -8.97 4.66
N TYR A 70 -2.43 -8.79 3.67
CA TYR A 70 -2.81 -8.88 2.26
C TYR A 70 -3.41 -10.25 1.91
N ILE A 71 -2.75 -11.35 2.31
CA ILE A 71 -3.24 -12.72 2.08
C ILE A 71 -4.59 -12.91 2.75
N ALA A 72 -4.76 -12.43 4.00
CA ALA A 72 -6.02 -12.58 4.72
C ALA A 72 -7.17 -11.91 3.96
N ILE A 73 -7.03 -10.64 3.60
CA ILE A 73 -8.10 -9.92 2.89
C ILE A 73 -8.34 -10.48 1.49
N LYS A 74 -7.29 -10.88 0.76
CA LYS A 74 -7.44 -11.53 -0.55
C LYS A 74 -8.15 -12.88 -0.45
N SER A 75 -7.85 -13.64 0.58
CA SER A 75 -8.51 -14.91 0.84
C SER A 75 -9.99 -14.74 1.16
N LEU A 76 -10.33 -13.68 1.91
CA LEU A 76 -11.72 -13.30 2.16
C LEU A 76 -12.43 -12.84 0.87
N GLU A 77 -11.78 -12.00 0.06
CA GLU A 77 -12.30 -11.55 -1.24
C GLU A 77 -12.63 -12.74 -2.15
N TRP A 78 -11.67 -13.66 -2.34
CA TRP A 78 -11.86 -14.81 -3.20
C TRP A 78 -12.73 -15.88 -2.57
N GLY A 79 -12.75 -16.05 -1.25
CA GLY A 79 -13.67 -16.95 -0.58
C GLY A 79 -15.13 -16.53 -0.78
N LEU A 80 -15.40 -15.23 -0.71
CA LEU A 80 -16.74 -14.65 -0.82
C LEU A 80 -17.15 -14.30 -2.27
N SER A 81 -16.25 -14.38 -3.24
CA SER A 81 -16.58 -14.04 -4.63
C SER A 81 -17.65 -14.97 -5.21
N ALA A 82 -18.70 -14.38 -5.77
CA ALA A 82 -19.83 -15.08 -6.36
C ALA A 82 -19.48 -15.84 -7.66
N GLY A 83 -18.51 -15.34 -8.42
CA GLY A 83 -18.16 -15.87 -9.73
C GLY A 83 -16.65 -15.90 -9.98
N PRO A 84 -16.23 -16.44 -11.14
CA PRO A 84 -14.83 -16.50 -11.55
C PRO A 84 -14.29 -15.11 -11.90
N HIS A 85 -12.98 -15.05 -12.17
CA HIS A 85 -12.35 -13.89 -12.79
C HIS A 85 -11.98 -14.18 -14.24
N TYR A 86 -12.22 -13.21 -15.12
CA TYR A 86 -11.96 -13.37 -16.55
C TYR A 86 -10.70 -12.63 -16.94
N ALA A 87 -9.89 -13.25 -17.79
CA ALA A 87 -8.74 -12.60 -18.40
C ALA A 87 -9.21 -11.49 -19.36
N ARG A 88 -8.44 -10.41 -19.41
CA ARG A 88 -8.62 -9.23 -20.25
C ARG A 88 -7.68 -9.27 -21.44
N THR A 89 -8.06 -8.56 -22.50
CA THR A 89 -7.23 -8.40 -23.69
C THR A 89 -6.51 -7.04 -23.64
N LEU A 90 -5.21 -7.03 -23.94
CA LEU A 90 -4.42 -5.80 -24.03
C LEU A 90 -4.57 -5.19 -25.43
N LYS A 91 -5.07 -3.95 -25.52
CA LYS A 91 -5.20 -3.23 -26.80
C LYS A 91 -4.31 -1.99 -26.84
N LYS A 92 -3.89 -1.63 -28.05
CA LYS A 92 -3.09 -0.43 -28.32
C LYS A 92 -4.01 0.68 -28.83
N PHE A 93 -3.97 1.83 -28.17
CA PHE A 93 -4.71 3.04 -28.53
C PHE A 93 -3.71 4.15 -28.89
N GLY A 94 -3.37 4.25 -30.18
CA GLY A 94 -2.34 5.19 -30.64
C GLY A 94 -1.00 4.95 -29.95
N LYS A 95 -0.63 5.83 -29.01
CA LYS A 95 0.65 5.81 -28.28
C LYS A 95 0.61 5.03 -26.95
N TYR A 96 -0.57 4.64 -26.44
CA TYR A 96 -0.69 3.95 -25.16
C TYR A 96 -1.31 2.56 -25.29
N TYR A 97 -1.10 1.73 -24.27
CA TYR A 97 -1.73 0.42 -24.14
C TYR A 97 -2.74 0.47 -23.01
N GLN A 98 -3.83 -0.29 -23.14
CA GLN A 98 -4.85 -0.38 -22.11
C GLN A 98 -5.49 -1.78 -22.15
N TRP A 99 -5.74 -2.34 -20.97
CA TRP A 99 -6.51 -3.56 -20.83
C TRP A 99 -7.99 -3.27 -21.05
N GLU A 100 -8.69 -4.12 -21.78
CA GLU A 100 -10.14 -4.00 -21.98
C GLU A 100 -10.91 -5.07 -21.22
N LYS A 101 -12.15 -4.75 -20.82
CA LYS A 101 -13.01 -5.76 -20.19
C LYS A 101 -13.42 -6.78 -21.25
N PRO A 102 -13.50 -8.08 -20.90
CA PRO A 102 -13.92 -9.09 -21.85
C PRO A 102 -15.39 -8.91 -22.22
N SER A 103 -15.70 -9.08 -23.51
CA SER A 103 -17.07 -9.21 -24.01
C SER A 103 -17.73 -10.47 -23.46
N ASP A 104 -19.06 -10.56 -23.59
CA ASP A 104 -19.75 -11.76 -23.13
C ASP A 104 -19.38 -13.01 -23.95
N SER A 105 -19.06 -12.85 -25.25
CA SER A 105 -18.53 -13.94 -26.07
C SER A 105 -17.14 -14.38 -25.62
N GLU A 106 -16.25 -13.45 -25.23
CA GLU A 106 -14.93 -13.78 -24.69
C GLU A 106 -15.03 -14.50 -23.33
N LYS A 107 -15.97 -14.09 -22.46
CA LYS A 107 -16.22 -14.79 -21.19
C LYS A 107 -16.71 -16.21 -21.41
N GLU A 108 -17.61 -16.41 -22.38
CA GLU A 108 -18.15 -17.74 -22.68
C GLU A 108 -17.07 -18.65 -23.29
N ALA A 109 -16.21 -18.12 -24.17
CA ALA A 109 -15.05 -18.84 -24.68
C ALA A 109 -14.08 -19.28 -23.57
N GLN A 110 -13.84 -18.42 -22.56
CA GLN A 110 -12.99 -18.76 -21.41
C GLN A 110 -13.61 -19.84 -20.50
N ARG A 111 -14.95 -19.95 -20.45
CA ARG A 111 -15.64 -21.00 -19.68
C ARG A 111 -15.62 -22.34 -20.38
N SER A 112 -15.84 -22.35 -21.70
CA SER A 112 -15.95 -23.56 -22.50
C SER A 112 -14.59 -24.18 -22.84
N SER A 113 -13.53 -23.36 -22.88
CA SER A 113 -12.18 -23.85 -23.15
C SER A 113 -11.59 -24.60 -21.95
N ARG A 114 -11.18 -25.86 -22.17
CA ARG A 114 -10.45 -26.66 -21.19
C ARG A 114 -8.97 -26.26 -21.22
N PRO A 115 -8.43 -25.63 -20.16
CA PRO A 115 -7.03 -25.23 -20.14
C PRO A 115 -6.11 -26.45 -19.97
N SER A 116 -4.96 -26.40 -20.62
CA SER A 116 -3.83 -27.27 -20.29
C SER A 116 -3.29 -26.96 -18.88
N PHE A 117 -2.53 -27.88 -18.29
CA PHE A 117 -1.93 -27.69 -16.97
C PHE A 117 -1.03 -26.44 -16.90
N SER A 118 -0.24 -26.18 -17.95
CA SER A 118 0.67 -25.04 -18.02
C SER A 118 -0.07 -23.70 -18.13
N GLU A 119 -1.16 -23.65 -18.90
CA GLU A 119 -2.03 -22.47 -18.99
C GLU A 119 -2.70 -22.18 -17.65
N LEU A 120 -3.21 -23.23 -17.00
CA LEU A 120 -3.86 -23.10 -15.71
C LEU A 120 -2.90 -22.63 -14.61
N LEU A 121 -1.67 -23.16 -14.60
CA LEU A 121 -0.61 -22.71 -13.70
C LEU A 121 -0.24 -21.26 -13.96
N ARG A 122 -0.04 -20.86 -15.22
CA ARG A 122 0.28 -19.47 -15.60
C ARG A 122 -0.81 -18.50 -15.18
N TRP A 123 -2.07 -18.83 -15.47
CA TRP A 123 -3.23 -18.02 -15.08
C TRP A 123 -3.30 -17.87 -13.56
N THR A 124 -3.06 -18.95 -12.81
CA THR A 124 -3.09 -18.95 -11.34
C THR A 124 -1.97 -18.08 -10.75
N VAL A 125 -0.76 -18.20 -11.28
CA VAL A 125 0.37 -17.35 -10.87
C VAL A 125 0.05 -15.88 -11.14
N TRP A 126 -0.45 -15.54 -12.33
CA TRP A 126 -0.84 -14.17 -12.65
C TRP A 126 -1.96 -13.62 -11.76
N GLN A 127 -3.01 -14.40 -11.52
CA GLN A 127 -4.10 -13.97 -10.64
C GLN A 127 -3.61 -13.77 -9.20
N THR A 128 -2.67 -14.61 -8.75
CA THR A 128 -2.10 -14.54 -7.39
C THR A 128 -1.19 -13.35 -7.20
N THR A 129 -0.34 -13.04 -8.18
CA THR A 129 0.62 -11.93 -8.10
C THR A 129 0.05 -10.60 -8.58
N SER A 130 -1.14 -10.57 -9.19
CA SER A 130 -1.77 -9.34 -9.64
C SER A 130 -2.43 -8.59 -8.48
N PHE A 131 -1.75 -7.56 -7.97
CA PHE A 131 -2.28 -6.68 -6.92
C PHE A 131 -3.46 -5.82 -7.38
N ARG A 132 -3.42 -5.40 -8.65
CA ARG A 132 -4.38 -4.45 -9.25
C ARG A 132 -5.28 -5.04 -10.32
N GLY A 133 -5.04 -6.27 -10.73
CA GLY A 133 -5.93 -7.01 -11.61
C GLY A 133 -5.94 -6.48 -13.03
N PHE A 134 -4.87 -5.84 -13.51
CA PHE A 134 -4.87 -5.24 -14.85
C PHE A 134 -5.26 -6.26 -15.93
N GLN A 135 -4.76 -7.49 -15.80
CA GLN A 135 -5.02 -8.61 -16.68
C GLN A 135 -6.41 -9.24 -16.47
N PHE A 136 -7.20 -8.78 -15.50
CA PHE A 136 -8.44 -9.41 -15.07
C PHE A 136 -9.60 -8.43 -14.99
N ASP A 137 -10.81 -8.92 -15.20
CA ASP A 137 -12.07 -8.17 -15.26
C ASP A 137 -12.34 -7.25 -14.04
N TRP A 138 -11.75 -7.59 -12.89
CA TRP A 138 -11.85 -6.83 -11.65
C TRP A 138 -10.90 -5.63 -11.55
N GLY A 139 -9.94 -5.51 -12.47
CA GLY A 139 -8.98 -4.41 -12.53
C GLY A 139 -9.53 -3.10 -13.12
N PRO A 140 -8.78 -1.99 -12.97
CA PRO A 140 -9.17 -0.70 -13.49
C PRO A 140 -9.02 -0.62 -15.02
N SER A 141 -9.76 0.29 -15.66
CA SER A 141 -9.55 0.69 -17.05
C SER A 141 -8.69 1.95 -17.08
N VAL A 142 -7.38 1.79 -16.96
CA VAL A 142 -6.42 2.89 -17.03
C VAL A 142 -5.28 2.53 -17.99
N PRO A 143 -4.64 3.53 -18.61
CA PRO A 143 -3.47 3.30 -19.45
C PRO A 143 -2.35 2.57 -18.69
N CYS A 144 -1.68 1.65 -19.37
CA CYS A 144 -0.53 0.93 -18.85
C CYS A 144 0.67 1.88 -18.71
N GLN A 145 1.52 1.65 -17.70
CA GLN A 145 2.75 2.40 -17.58
C GLN A 145 3.81 1.89 -18.58
N ARG A 146 4.44 2.80 -19.31
CA ARG A 146 5.62 2.54 -20.15
C ARG A 146 6.64 3.65 -19.99
N ARG A 147 7.02 3.92 -18.74
CA ARG A 147 8.11 4.87 -18.45
C ARG A 147 9.41 4.31 -19.02
N SER A 148 10.27 5.17 -19.54
CA SER A 148 11.59 4.77 -20.02
C SER A 148 12.49 4.34 -18.87
N VAL A 149 13.49 3.50 -19.15
CA VAL A 149 14.50 3.08 -18.16
C VAL A 149 15.18 4.31 -17.55
N THR A 150 15.52 5.31 -18.36
CA THR A 150 16.10 6.57 -17.88
C THR A 150 15.16 7.30 -16.92
N SER A 151 13.88 7.43 -17.25
CA SER A 151 12.89 8.08 -16.37
C SER A 151 12.74 7.35 -15.04
N LEU A 152 12.70 6.01 -15.06
CA LEU A 152 12.62 5.19 -13.85
C LEU A 152 13.89 5.31 -12.99
N PHE A 153 15.07 5.27 -13.62
CA PHE A 153 16.34 5.43 -12.95
C PHE A 153 16.49 6.81 -12.30
N THR A 154 16.21 7.89 -13.04
CA THR A 154 16.22 9.26 -12.48
C THR A 154 15.26 9.38 -11.30
N LYS A 155 14.04 8.87 -11.44
CA LYS A 155 13.05 8.90 -10.36
C LYS A 155 13.54 8.12 -9.12
N PHE A 156 14.14 6.95 -9.32
CA PHE A 156 14.74 6.16 -8.24
C PHE A 156 15.82 6.96 -7.51
N CYS A 157 16.77 7.57 -8.22
CA CYS A 157 17.84 8.37 -7.62
C CYS A 157 17.30 9.57 -6.83
N VAL A 158 16.35 10.32 -7.40
CA VAL A 158 15.70 11.44 -6.70
C VAL A 158 15.05 10.97 -5.41
N ASN A 159 14.24 9.90 -5.47
CA ASN A 159 13.58 9.35 -4.30
C ASN A 159 14.57 8.85 -3.24
N LYS A 160 15.68 8.20 -3.63
CA LYS A 160 16.68 7.74 -2.66
C LYS A 160 17.42 8.90 -1.99
N ILE A 161 17.80 9.93 -2.73
CA ILE A 161 18.42 11.13 -2.15
C ILE A 161 17.45 11.83 -1.20
N SER A 162 16.19 12.03 -1.61
CA SER A 162 15.16 12.65 -0.75
C SER A 162 14.89 11.83 0.51
N ALA A 163 14.82 10.49 0.41
CA ALA A 163 14.64 9.62 1.56
C ALA A 163 15.81 9.71 2.54
N LEU A 164 17.06 9.77 2.04
CA LEU A 164 18.26 9.91 2.89
C LEU A 164 18.33 11.26 3.60
N LEU A 165 18.02 12.35 2.90
CA LEU A 165 17.97 13.69 3.51
C LEU A 165 16.88 13.78 4.57
N ALA A 166 15.72 13.18 4.33
CA ALA A 166 14.66 13.13 5.32
C ALA A 166 15.04 12.23 6.50
N ALA A 167 15.62 11.05 6.24
CA ALA A 167 16.09 10.12 7.26
C ALA A 167 17.17 10.75 8.16
N SER A 168 18.08 11.55 7.61
CA SER A 168 19.15 12.16 8.40
C SER A 168 18.60 13.14 9.44
N LEU A 169 17.61 13.94 9.07
CA LEU A 169 16.90 14.83 9.99
C LEU A 169 16.10 14.05 11.05
N LEU A 170 15.46 12.93 10.68
CA LEU A 170 14.71 12.08 11.60
C LEU A 170 15.64 11.41 12.63
N VAL A 171 16.81 10.94 12.19
CA VAL A 171 17.86 10.35 13.04
C VAL A 171 18.51 11.42 13.92
N ALA A 172 18.81 12.60 13.38
CA ALA A 172 19.34 13.71 14.17
C ALA A 172 18.37 14.13 15.27
N ALA A 173 17.07 14.21 14.96
CA ALA A 173 16.04 14.49 15.96
C ALA A 173 15.90 13.36 17.00
N ARG A 174 16.10 12.09 16.62
CA ARG A 174 16.10 10.95 17.54
C ARG A 174 17.27 11.02 18.52
N ASP A 175 18.45 11.36 18.02
CA ASP A 175 19.72 11.36 18.77
C ASP A 175 19.99 12.69 19.49
N ALA A 176 19.07 13.66 19.41
CA ALA A 176 19.20 14.96 20.05
C ALA A 176 19.24 14.84 21.59
N PRO A 177 20.12 15.59 22.29
CA PRO A 177 20.32 15.46 23.74
C PRO A 177 19.06 15.72 24.59
N GLU A 178 18.19 16.63 24.12
CA GLU A 178 17.00 17.09 24.85
C GLU A 178 15.73 16.27 24.51
N GLY A 179 15.88 15.15 23.80
CA GLY A 179 14.80 14.22 23.48
C GLY A 179 14.43 14.17 21.99
N ARG A 180 13.52 13.25 21.64
CA ARG A 180 13.17 12.88 20.25
C ARG A 180 12.25 13.88 19.55
N THR A 181 12.66 15.14 19.46
CA THR A 181 11.85 16.20 18.85
C THR A 181 12.66 17.08 17.91
N ALA A 182 12.01 17.67 16.91
CA ALA A 182 12.66 18.66 16.07
C ALA A 182 13.03 19.93 16.85
N ALA A 183 12.29 20.29 17.92
CA ALA A 183 12.67 21.39 18.78
C ALA A 183 14.02 21.13 19.49
N ALA A 184 14.21 19.92 20.03
CA ALA A 184 15.48 19.49 20.61
C ALA A 184 16.62 19.51 19.58
N LEU A 185 16.35 19.09 18.34
CA LEU A 185 17.31 19.22 17.23
C LEU A 185 17.68 20.69 16.97
N LEU A 186 16.69 21.58 16.84
CA LEU A 186 16.92 23.01 16.60
C LEU A 186 17.74 23.65 17.74
N ASN A 187 17.40 23.34 19.00
CA ASN A 187 18.16 23.78 20.17
C ASN A 187 19.61 23.27 20.12
N SER A 188 19.84 22.00 19.76
CA SER A 188 21.18 21.42 19.63
C SER A 188 22.04 22.08 18.53
N LEU A 189 21.38 22.69 17.54
CA LEU A 189 22.03 23.47 16.47
C LEU A 189 22.21 24.96 16.84
N GLY A 190 21.89 25.35 18.08
CA GLY A 190 22.01 26.73 18.55
C GLY A 190 20.90 27.66 18.04
N ILE A 191 19.81 27.12 17.50
CA ILE A 191 18.65 27.91 17.08
C ILE A 191 17.80 28.17 18.33
N PRO A 192 17.64 29.42 18.77
CA PRO A 192 16.96 29.74 20.02
C PRO A 192 15.47 29.39 19.95
N ASN A 193 14.92 28.99 21.09
CA ASN A 193 13.49 28.71 21.23
C ASN A 193 12.69 30.02 21.15
N ILE A 194 12.26 30.38 19.94
CA ILE A 194 11.36 31.52 19.69
C ILE A 194 9.91 31.16 20.05
N PHE A 195 9.07 32.15 20.35
CA PHE A 195 7.64 31.92 20.56
C PHE A 195 7.02 31.19 19.36
N GLY A 196 6.44 30.02 19.59
CA GLY A 196 5.90 29.15 18.53
C GLY A 196 6.92 28.28 17.80
N GLY A 197 8.21 28.34 18.16
CA GLY A 197 9.28 27.52 17.58
C GLY A 197 9.00 26.01 17.70
N TRP A 198 8.34 25.59 18.78
CA TRP A 198 7.90 24.21 18.96
C TRP A 198 6.84 23.77 17.92
N ILE A 199 5.94 24.67 17.49
CA ILE A 199 4.95 24.37 16.44
C ILE A 199 5.66 24.18 15.11
N LEU A 200 6.56 25.10 14.77
CA LEU A 200 7.35 25.03 13.55
C LEU A 200 8.23 23.78 13.53
N GLY A 201 8.85 23.43 14.67
CA GLY A 201 9.59 22.19 14.84
C GLY A 201 8.71 20.96 14.60
N GLU A 202 7.55 20.87 15.23
CA GLU A 202 6.64 19.73 15.03
C GLU A 202 6.14 19.61 13.57
N LEU A 203 5.79 20.73 12.92
CA LEU A 203 5.40 20.74 11.51
C LEU A 203 6.54 20.30 10.60
N LEU A 204 7.76 20.78 10.85
CA LEU A 204 8.96 20.33 10.12
C LEU A 204 9.18 18.83 10.33
N TYR A 205 9.06 18.35 11.57
CA TYR A 205 9.27 16.92 11.88
C TYR A 205 8.26 16.04 11.16
N ASN A 206 7.00 16.48 11.11
CA ASN A 206 5.92 15.81 10.40
C ASN A 206 6.15 15.82 8.88
N LEU A 207 6.58 16.95 8.32
CA LEU A 207 6.88 17.08 6.90
C LEU A 207 8.05 16.16 6.51
N THR A 208 9.12 16.16 7.30
CA THR A 208 10.28 15.28 7.10
C THR A 208 9.88 13.81 7.21
N PHE A 209 9.05 13.45 8.20
CA PHE A 209 8.53 12.09 8.33
C PHE A 209 7.71 11.67 7.10
N GLY A 210 6.79 12.53 6.65
CA GLY A 210 6.01 12.29 5.44
C GLY A 210 6.90 12.13 4.20
N ALA A 211 7.86 13.04 4.01
CA ALA A 211 8.82 13.00 2.91
C ALA A 211 9.63 11.70 2.91
N TYR A 212 10.14 11.27 4.07
CA TYR A 212 10.82 9.98 4.22
C TYR A 212 9.95 8.82 3.75
N ILE A 213 8.72 8.70 4.26
CA ILE A 213 7.82 7.59 3.91
C ILE A 213 7.48 7.61 2.41
N VAL A 214 7.11 8.77 1.86
CA VAL A 214 6.79 8.90 0.43
C VAL A 214 7.98 8.48 -0.44
N SER A 215 9.15 9.05 -0.17
CA SER A 215 10.36 8.84 -0.98
C SER A 215 10.92 7.43 -0.83
N ALA A 216 10.93 6.86 0.37
CA ALA A 216 11.39 5.48 0.59
C ALA A 216 10.47 4.48 -0.13
N MET A 217 9.15 4.60 0.05
CA MET A 217 8.19 3.70 -0.61
C MET A 217 8.22 3.85 -2.13
N ASP A 218 8.10 5.08 -2.65
CA ASP A 218 8.10 5.31 -4.09
C ASP A 218 9.44 4.92 -4.73
N GLY A 219 10.56 5.14 -4.04
CA GLY A 219 11.87 4.64 -4.44
C GLY A 219 11.89 3.12 -4.61
N ASN A 220 11.45 2.37 -3.60
CA ASN A 220 11.47 0.90 -3.63
C ASN A 220 10.53 0.32 -4.71
N PHE A 221 9.33 0.89 -4.87
CA PHE A 221 8.42 0.48 -5.94
C PHE A 221 8.91 0.88 -7.34
N THR A 222 9.59 2.02 -7.46
CA THR A 222 10.23 2.44 -8.72
C THR A 222 11.37 1.49 -9.08
N LEU A 223 12.18 1.06 -8.08
CA LEU A 223 13.24 0.07 -8.28
C LEU A 223 12.67 -1.27 -8.77
N LEU A 224 11.58 -1.75 -8.17
CA LEU A 224 10.91 -2.97 -8.61
C LEU A 224 10.48 -2.88 -10.09
N ILE A 225 9.85 -1.76 -10.49
CA ILE A 225 9.45 -1.55 -11.89
C ILE A 225 10.67 -1.45 -12.80
N LEU A 226 11.74 -0.78 -12.37
CA LEU A 226 12.99 -0.67 -13.12
C LEU A 226 13.61 -2.05 -13.38
N VAL A 227 13.75 -2.88 -12.34
CA VAL A 227 14.29 -4.24 -12.45
C VAL A 227 13.42 -5.08 -13.39
N ASN A 228 12.10 -5.07 -13.22
CA ASN A 228 11.18 -5.78 -14.12
C ASN A 228 11.32 -5.30 -15.57
N THR A 229 11.44 -3.99 -15.79
CA THR A 229 11.63 -3.40 -17.13
C THR A 229 12.93 -3.85 -17.77
N LEU A 230 14.02 -3.94 -16.99
CA LEU A 230 15.31 -4.41 -17.46
C LEU A 230 15.26 -5.91 -17.81
N ILE A 231 14.69 -6.74 -16.93
CA ILE A 231 14.51 -8.18 -17.18
C ILE A 231 13.66 -8.38 -18.45
N TYR A 232 12.52 -7.69 -18.57
CA TYR A 232 11.68 -7.76 -19.76
C TYR A 232 12.47 -7.43 -21.03
N LYS A 233 13.24 -6.33 -21.05
CA LYS A 233 14.05 -5.93 -22.22
C LYS A 233 15.15 -6.94 -22.57
N ILE A 234 15.72 -7.62 -21.58
CA ILE A 234 16.74 -8.66 -21.79
C ILE A 234 16.11 -9.94 -22.36
N LEU A 235 14.93 -10.34 -21.86
CA LEU A 235 14.30 -11.60 -22.25
C LEU A 235 13.42 -11.50 -23.50
N SER A 236 12.78 -10.34 -23.75
CA SER A 236 11.82 -10.16 -24.84
C SER A 236 12.36 -10.42 -26.27
N PRO A 237 13.67 -10.28 -26.58
CA PRO A 237 14.19 -10.64 -27.89
C PRO A 237 14.21 -12.15 -28.17
N PHE A 238 14.04 -13.02 -27.15
CA PHE A 238 14.18 -14.47 -27.27
C PHE A 238 12.80 -15.15 -27.26
N PRO A 239 12.30 -15.68 -28.39
CA PRO A 239 10.94 -16.25 -28.47
C PRO A 239 10.67 -17.41 -27.50
N PHE A 240 11.67 -18.25 -27.24
CA PHE A 240 11.52 -19.36 -26.29
C PHE A 240 11.40 -18.90 -24.83
N LEU A 241 11.80 -17.66 -24.51
CA LEU A 241 11.63 -17.04 -23.20
C LEU A 241 10.38 -16.17 -23.09
N GLN A 242 9.54 -16.11 -24.13
CA GLN A 242 8.34 -15.26 -24.14
C GLN A 242 7.45 -15.44 -22.90
N PRO A 243 7.17 -16.67 -22.42
CA PRO A 243 6.38 -16.86 -21.21
C PRO A 243 6.98 -16.20 -19.96
N ALA A 244 8.31 -16.20 -19.86
CA ALA A 244 9.02 -15.59 -18.76
C ALA A 244 9.12 -14.07 -18.95
N SER A 245 9.42 -13.59 -20.15
CA SER A 245 9.50 -12.15 -20.43
C SER A 245 8.18 -11.45 -20.14
N ASP A 246 7.05 -12.01 -20.58
CA ASP A 246 5.70 -11.46 -20.35
C ASP A 246 5.43 -11.20 -18.85
N PHE A 247 5.90 -12.09 -17.95
CA PHE A 247 5.73 -11.90 -16.51
C PHE A 247 6.36 -10.61 -15.99
N PHE A 248 7.47 -10.17 -16.60
CA PHE A 248 8.20 -8.97 -16.23
C PHE A 248 7.77 -7.72 -17.02
N ASP A 249 6.83 -7.82 -17.96
CA ASP A 249 6.41 -6.66 -18.76
C ASP A 249 5.80 -5.57 -17.83
N PRO A 250 6.34 -4.33 -17.83
CA PRO A 250 5.81 -3.22 -17.03
C PRO A 250 4.34 -2.89 -17.30
N VAL A 251 3.73 -3.32 -18.41
CA VAL A 251 2.29 -3.12 -18.69
C VAL A 251 1.36 -3.82 -17.70
N HIS A 252 1.89 -4.78 -16.93
CA HIS A 252 1.18 -5.51 -15.89
C HIS A 252 1.12 -4.78 -14.54
N TRP A 253 1.93 -3.73 -14.39
CA TRP A 253 2.14 -3.06 -13.12
C TRP A 253 1.46 -1.69 -13.10
N PRO A 254 0.78 -1.31 -12.00
CA PRO A 254 0.27 0.06 -11.83
C PRO A 254 1.43 1.06 -11.73
N ILE A 255 1.12 2.32 -12.05
CA ILE A 255 1.86 3.44 -11.46
C ILE A 255 1.52 3.45 -9.96
N PHE A 256 2.49 3.09 -9.12
CA PHE A 256 2.28 3.03 -7.66
C PHE A 256 2.13 4.42 -7.04
N PHE A 257 2.95 5.38 -7.50
CA PHE A 257 2.91 6.78 -7.11
C PHE A 257 2.97 7.69 -8.34
N ASP A 258 1.97 8.56 -8.46
CA ASP A 258 1.79 9.48 -9.59
C ASP A 258 2.00 10.92 -9.11
N SER A 259 3.24 11.26 -8.76
CA SER A 259 3.64 12.59 -8.29
C SER A 259 2.72 13.15 -7.18
N PRO A 260 2.69 12.50 -5.99
CA PRO A 260 1.83 12.92 -4.88
C PRO A 260 2.02 14.39 -4.48
N GLU A 261 3.22 14.96 -4.65
CA GLU A 261 3.59 16.36 -4.45
C GLU A 261 2.66 17.36 -5.20
N LEU A 262 2.09 16.93 -6.34
CA LEU A 262 1.26 17.77 -7.20
C LEU A 262 -0.23 17.80 -6.80
N SER A 263 -0.62 17.06 -5.76
CA SER A 263 -2.02 16.92 -5.32
C SER A 263 -2.65 18.25 -4.92
N THR A 264 -3.82 18.55 -5.47
CA THR A 264 -4.60 19.76 -5.16
C THR A 264 -5.78 19.49 -4.22
N SER A 265 -5.98 18.25 -3.81
CA SER A 265 -7.02 17.84 -2.85
C SER A 265 -6.60 16.50 -2.21
N LEU A 266 -7.13 16.19 -1.03
CA LEU A 266 -6.92 14.92 -0.34
C LEU A 266 -7.54 13.77 -1.15
N ALA A 267 -8.70 13.99 -1.77
CA ALA A 267 -9.31 13.00 -2.66
C ALA A 267 -8.40 12.69 -3.86
N ASN A 268 -7.71 13.70 -4.40
CA ASN A 268 -6.73 13.50 -5.48
C ASN A 268 -5.47 12.75 -4.99
N PHE A 269 -4.95 13.12 -3.81
CA PHE A 269 -3.80 12.48 -3.18
C PHE A 269 -4.06 10.99 -2.96
N TRP A 270 -5.05 10.63 -2.14
CA TRP A 270 -5.35 9.24 -1.76
C TRP A 270 -6.02 8.44 -2.90
N GLY A 271 -6.79 9.10 -3.75
CA GLY A 271 -7.58 8.44 -4.79
C GLY A 271 -6.79 8.04 -6.04
N ARG A 272 -5.69 8.76 -6.33
CA ARG A 272 -4.94 8.59 -7.59
C ARG A 272 -3.43 8.56 -7.43
N ARG A 273 -2.86 9.44 -6.59
CA ARG A 273 -1.42 9.72 -6.62
C ARG A 273 -0.62 8.97 -5.57
N TRP A 274 -1.24 8.59 -4.47
CA TRP A 274 -0.62 7.86 -3.36
C TRP A 274 -0.82 6.34 -3.51
N HIS A 275 0.25 5.58 -3.32
CA HIS A 275 0.29 4.14 -3.04
C HIS A 275 -0.89 3.31 -3.59
N GLN A 276 -0.91 3.09 -4.91
CA GLN A 276 -2.06 2.49 -5.59
C GLN A 276 -2.15 0.95 -5.48
N ILE A 277 -1.20 0.26 -4.85
CA ILE A 277 -1.15 -1.22 -4.81
C ILE A 277 -2.33 -1.83 -4.04
N LEU A 278 -2.70 -1.28 -2.88
CA LEU A 278 -3.76 -1.80 -2.00
C LEU A 278 -5.16 -1.27 -2.34
N ARG A 279 -5.29 -0.49 -3.41
CA ARG A 279 -6.53 0.21 -3.78
C ARG A 279 -7.73 -0.74 -3.96
N ARG A 280 -7.50 -1.98 -4.41
CA ARG A 280 -8.58 -2.99 -4.54
C ARG A 280 -9.16 -3.35 -3.18
N ILE A 281 -8.30 -3.66 -2.20
CA ILE A 281 -8.70 -4.03 -0.84
C ILE A 281 -9.48 -2.89 -0.19
N PHE A 282 -8.97 -1.66 -0.30
CA PHE A 282 -9.66 -0.50 0.27
C PHE A 282 -11.01 -0.20 -0.42
N LYS A 283 -11.11 -0.41 -1.75
CA LYS A 283 -12.38 -0.30 -2.47
C LYS A 283 -13.42 -1.30 -1.96
N LEU A 284 -13.01 -2.55 -1.72
CA LEU A 284 -13.89 -3.58 -1.15
C LEU A 284 -14.34 -3.21 0.27
N GLY A 285 -13.45 -2.64 1.07
CA GLY A 285 -13.80 -2.07 2.39
C GLY A 285 -14.92 -1.03 2.29
N GLY A 286 -14.78 -0.05 1.39
CA GLY A 286 -15.83 0.95 1.16
C GLY A 286 -17.14 0.36 0.68
N GLN A 287 -17.10 -0.57 -0.28
CA GLN A 287 -18.31 -1.27 -0.75
C GLN A 287 -19.01 -2.04 0.38
N SER A 288 -18.23 -2.67 1.27
CA SER A 288 -18.76 -3.42 2.40
C SER A 288 -19.43 -2.48 3.41
N CYS A 289 -18.79 -1.36 3.77
CA CYS A 289 -19.38 -0.36 4.65
C CYS A 289 -20.69 0.24 4.07
N SER A 290 -20.72 0.50 2.76
CA SER A 290 -21.94 0.97 2.07
C SER A 290 -23.08 -0.05 2.18
N ARG A 291 -22.80 -1.34 1.96
CA ARG A 291 -23.80 -2.41 2.05
C ARG A 291 -24.29 -2.64 3.47
N ILE A 292 -23.40 -2.53 4.45
CA ILE A 292 -23.79 -2.59 5.87
C ILE A 292 -24.74 -1.44 6.19
N ALA A 293 -24.41 -0.22 5.77
CA ALA A 293 -25.28 0.94 5.95
C ALA A 293 -26.66 0.75 5.28
N GLU A 294 -26.68 0.23 4.05
CA GLU A 294 -27.92 -0.14 3.35
C GLU A 294 -28.74 -1.17 4.13
N SER A 295 -28.10 -2.25 4.61
CA SER A 295 -28.78 -3.30 5.38
C SER A 295 -29.35 -2.82 6.72
N LEU A 296 -28.79 -1.74 7.28
CA LEU A 296 -29.27 -1.09 8.50
C LEU A 296 -30.36 -0.03 8.23
N GLY A 297 -30.79 0.15 6.98
CA GLY A 297 -31.86 1.07 6.61
C GLY A 297 -31.42 2.54 6.48
N PHE A 298 -30.12 2.83 6.40
CA PHE A 298 -29.64 4.19 6.20
C PHE A 298 -29.84 4.68 4.76
N ASP A 299 -30.04 5.99 4.61
CA ASP A 299 -30.26 6.64 3.32
C ASP A 299 -29.03 6.64 2.41
N THR A 300 -29.24 7.00 1.13
CA THR A 300 -28.18 7.01 0.12
C THR A 300 -27.04 7.99 0.46
N ARG A 301 -27.30 9.06 1.22
CA ARG A 301 -26.26 10.01 1.64
C ARG A 301 -25.32 9.37 2.65
N PHE A 302 -25.89 8.75 3.68
CA PHE A 302 -25.11 8.04 4.68
C PHE A 302 -24.36 6.86 4.08
N GLN A 303 -24.96 6.10 3.15
CA GLN A 303 -24.25 5.04 2.42
C GLN A 303 -23.02 5.56 1.67
N LYS A 304 -23.10 6.72 1.00
CA LYS A 304 -21.94 7.34 0.33
C LYS A 304 -20.86 7.75 1.33
N ILE A 305 -21.24 8.28 2.49
CA ILE A 305 -20.31 8.63 3.57
C ILE A 305 -19.64 7.36 4.11
N ALA A 306 -20.39 6.31 4.39
CA ALA A 306 -19.87 5.02 4.82
C ALA A 306 -18.92 4.42 3.77
N ALA A 307 -19.24 4.54 2.48
CA ALA A 307 -18.38 4.11 1.39
C ALA A 307 -17.06 4.90 1.31
N LEU A 308 -17.05 6.16 1.75
CA LEU A 308 -15.85 6.99 1.84
C LEU A 308 -15.03 6.68 3.11
N PHE A 309 -15.67 6.38 4.24
CA PHE A 309 -14.99 6.03 5.49
C PHE A 309 -14.33 4.63 5.43
N GLY A 310 -15.01 3.64 4.85
CA GLY A 310 -14.54 2.25 4.82
C GLY A 310 -13.09 2.06 4.33
N PRO A 311 -12.67 2.64 3.19
CA PRO A 311 -11.30 2.55 2.70
C PRO A 311 -10.25 3.03 3.73
N PHE A 312 -10.53 4.15 4.39
CA PHE A 312 -9.62 4.75 5.38
C PHE A 312 -9.64 4.01 6.71
N PHE A 313 -10.79 3.49 7.14
CA PHE A 313 -10.89 2.63 8.31
C PHE A 313 -10.09 1.35 8.15
N ILE A 314 -10.23 0.65 7.03
CA ILE A 314 -9.44 -0.55 6.72
C ILE A 314 -7.95 -0.22 6.60
N SER A 315 -7.59 0.95 6.06
CA SER A 315 -6.21 1.43 6.05
C SER A 315 -5.68 1.65 7.47
N GLY A 316 -6.46 2.29 8.35
CA GLY A 316 -6.13 2.45 9.77
C GLY A 316 -5.92 1.11 10.45
N MET A 317 -6.83 0.14 10.25
CA MET A 317 -6.71 -1.21 10.79
C MET A 317 -5.44 -1.93 10.33
N LEU A 318 -5.10 -1.82 9.04
CA LEU A 318 -3.87 -2.39 8.49
C LEU A 318 -2.64 -1.83 9.20
N HIS A 319 -2.57 -0.51 9.38
CA HIS A 319 -1.41 0.12 9.99
C HIS A 319 -1.30 -0.16 11.49
N GLU A 320 -2.41 -0.20 12.22
CA GLU A 320 -2.42 -0.67 13.61
C GLU A 320 -1.99 -2.14 13.70
N TYR A 321 -2.52 -3.00 12.82
CA TYR A 321 -2.13 -4.41 12.76
C TYR A 321 -0.63 -4.58 12.52
N ILE A 322 -0.07 -3.84 11.56
CA ILE A 322 1.36 -3.82 11.27
C ILE A 322 2.16 -3.37 12.49
N PHE A 323 1.72 -2.29 13.14
CA PHE A 323 2.36 -1.78 14.34
C PHE A 323 2.41 -2.87 15.43
N TRP A 324 1.29 -3.53 15.72
CA TRP A 324 1.23 -4.60 16.72
C TRP A 324 1.99 -5.86 16.31
N ALA A 325 2.09 -6.14 15.02
CA ALA A 325 2.87 -7.26 14.54
C ALA A 325 4.39 -7.00 14.66
N ALA A 326 4.85 -5.79 14.36
CA ALA A 326 6.27 -5.46 14.24
C ALA A 326 6.89 -4.78 15.49
N LEU A 327 6.12 -4.00 16.24
CA LEU A 327 6.63 -3.12 17.31
C LEU A 327 6.04 -3.40 18.70
N ARG A 328 5.17 -4.41 18.84
CA ARG A 328 4.57 -4.70 20.15
C ARG A 328 5.64 -4.95 21.23
N PRO A 329 5.43 -4.47 22.47
CA PRO A 329 6.26 -4.85 23.60
C PRO A 329 6.31 -6.39 23.79
N PRO A 330 7.43 -6.96 24.27
CA PRO A 330 7.45 -8.32 24.77
C PRO A 330 6.33 -8.54 25.80
N HIS A 331 5.70 -9.72 25.78
CA HIS A 331 4.58 -10.05 26.67
C HIS A 331 3.36 -9.09 26.59
N SER A 332 3.11 -8.52 25.42
CA SER A 332 1.90 -7.70 25.19
C SER A 332 0.63 -8.48 25.49
N THR A 333 -0.24 -7.90 26.32
CA THR A 333 -1.59 -8.42 26.62
C THR A 333 -2.64 -7.57 25.90
N PHE A 334 -3.91 -8.01 25.91
CA PHE A 334 -5.01 -7.18 25.42
C PHE A 334 -5.10 -5.81 26.12
N ARG A 335 -4.73 -5.73 27.41
CA ARG A 335 -4.65 -4.45 28.14
C ARG A 335 -3.52 -3.56 27.62
N THR A 336 -2.39 -4.14 27.24
CA THR A 336 -1.30 -3.42 26.57
C THR A 336 -1.78 -2.84 25.24
N VAL A 337 -2.59 -3.61 24.49
CA VAL A 337 -3.16 -3.16 23.21
C VAL A 337 -4.09 -1.98 23.38
N LEU A 338 -5.01 -2.03 24.34
CA LEU A 338 -5.94 -0.93 24.62
C LEU A 338 -5.27 0.30 25.27
N GLY A 339 -4.11 0.12 25.89
CA GLY A 339 -3.36 1.19 26.54
C GLY A 339 -2.54 2.08 25.60
N ILE A 340 -2.30 1.65 24.35
CA ILE A 340 -1.57 2.45 23.36
C ILE A 340 -2.56 3.23 22.49
N PHE A 341 -2.34 4.54 22.38
CA PHE A 341 -3.16 5.40 21.54
C PHE A 341 -3.06 4.97 20.06
N PRO A 342 -4.19 4.68 19.37
CA PRO A 342 -4.21 4.17 18.01
C PRO A 342 -4.00 5.29 16.98
N GLY A 343 -2.80 5.87 16.99
CA GLY A 343 -2.47 7.05 16.20
C GLY A 343 -2.57 6.83 14.70
N SER A 344 -2.39 5.59 14.22
CA SER A 344 -2.58 5.27 12.81
C SER A 344 -4.05 5.30 12.43
N MET A 345 -4.91 4.70 13.27
CA MET A 345 -6.35 4.74 13.06
C MET A 345 -6.86 6.18 13.00
N VAL A 346 -6.42 7.03 13.92
CA VAL A 346 -6.80 8.45 13.96
C VAL A 346 -6.35 9.18 12.70
N PHE A 347 -5.09 8.99 12.28
CA PHE A 347 -4.56 9.62 11.06
C PHE A 347 -5.35 9.23 9.81
N PHE A 348 -5.60 7.94 9.58
CA PHE A 348 -6.28 7.52 8.35
C PHE A 348 -7.75 7.93 8.35
N THR A 349 -8.47 7.74 9.47
CA THR A 349 -9.89 8.11 9.55
C THR A 349 -10.10 9.63 9.46
N SER A 350 -9.16 10.45 9.96
CA SER A 350 -9.23 11.91 9.79
C SER A 350 -9.17 12.35 8.33
N GLN A 351 -8.57 11.56 7.43
CA GLN A 351 -8.52 11.91 6.00
C GLN A 351 -9.91 11.99 5.39
N THR A 352 -10.86 11.17 5.83
CA THR A 352 -12.26 11.26 5.39
C THR A 352 -12.88 12.59 5.78
N ILE A 353 -12.61 13.06 7.01
CA ILE A 353 -13.07 14.37 7.48
C ILE A 353 -12.48 15.48 6.61
N GLY A 354 -11.18 15.41 6.33
CA GLY A 354 -10.52 16.36 5.42
C GLY A 354 -11.15 16.39 4.03
N ILE A 355 -11.48 15.22 3.45
CA ILE A 355 -12.14 15.12 2.14
C ILE A 355 -13.57 15.68 2.16
N LEU A 356 -14.30 15.54 3.27
CA LEU A 356 -15.66 16.11 3.39
C LEU A 356 -15.63 17.64 3.51
N ILE A 357 -14.58 18.19 4.13
CA ILE A 357 -14.44 19.62 4.39
C ILE A 357 -13.76 20.34 3.22
N GLU A 358 -12.92 19.67 2.43
CA GLU A 358 -12.14 20.31 1.36
C GLU A 358 -12.96 21.10 0.32
N PRO A 359 -14.20 20.72 -0.07
CA PRO A 359 -15.01 21.52 -0.98
C PRO A 359 -15.43 22.86 -0.39
N LEU A 360 -15.49 22.97 0.95
CA LEU A 360 -15.84 24.21 1.65
C LEU A 360 -14.62 25.11 1.86
N LEU A 361 -13.45 24.52 2.16
CA LEU A 361 -12.25 25.30 2.50
C LEU A 361 -11.38 25.65 1.30
N ILE A 362 -11.25 24.77 0.29
CA ILE A 362 -10.39 25.03 -0.88
C ILE A 362 -10.80 26.33 -1.62
N PRO A 363 -12.09 26.63 -1.85
CA PRO A 363 -12.48 27.87 -2.52
C PRO A 363 -12.09 29.15 -1.75
N LEU A 364 -11.92 29.05 -0.43
CA LEU A 364 -11.56 30.18 0.43
C LEU A 364 -10.04 30.45 0.43
N ILE A 365 -9.23 29.51 -0.04
CA ILE A 365 -7.76 29.64 -0.04
C ILE A 365 -7.31 30.31 -1.35
N PRO A 366 -6.64 31.47 -1.29
CA PRO A 366 -6.16 32.17 -2.48
C PRO A 366 -5.28 31.28 -3.37
N LYS A 367 -5.53 31.28 -4.69
CA LYS A 367 -4.73 30.53 -5.66
C LYS A 367 -3.25 30.89 -5.62
N ARG A 368 -2.91 32.16 -5.31
CA ARG A 368 -1.52 32.64 -5.17
C ARG A 368 -0.78 31.97 -3.99
N LEU A 369 -1.51 31.53 -2.97
CA LEU A 369 -0.94 30.78 -1.83
C LEU A 369 -0.91 29.27 -2.09
N GLY A 370 -1.33 28.81 -3.27
CA GLY A 370 -1.36 27.40 -3.67
C GLY A 370 -2.75 26.76 -3.68
N GLY A 371 -3.80 27.48 -3.23
CA GLY A 371 -5.18 26.99 -3.23
C GLY A 371 -5.32 25.62 -2.56
N GLY A 372 -5.89 24.65 -3.27
CA GLY A 372 -6.08 23.29 -2.74
C GLY A 372 -4.79 22.52 -2.45
N ARG A 373 -3.64 22.89 -3.05
CA ARG A 373 -2.35 22.29 -2.68
C ARG A 373 -1.99 22.65 -1.25
N LEU A 374 -2.16 23.92 -0.87
CA LEU A 374 -1.87 24.38 0.48
C LEU A 374 -2.75 23.64 1.50
N TRP A 375 -4.05 23.52 1.23
CA TRP A 375 -4.96 22.71 2.05
C TRP A 375 -4.46 21.27 2.22
N THR A 376 -4.16 20.61 1.11
CA THR A 376 -3.76 19.19 1.09
C THR A 376 -2.51 18.97 1.93
N TRP A 377 -1.46 19.77 1.72
CA TRP A 377 -0.20 19.63 2.44
C TRP A 377 -0.32 20.05 3.90
N PHE A 378 -1.06 21.11 4.19
CA PHE A 378 -1.32 21.53 5.57
C PHE A 378 -2.06 20.44 6.35
N PHE A 379 -3.17 19.93 5.81
CA PHE A 379 -3.97 18.90 6.46
C PHE A 379 -3.18 17.61 6.69
N LEU A 380 -2.43 17.13 5.68
CA LEU A 380 -1.57 15.95 5.83
C LEU A 380 -0.48 16.19 6.88
N THR A 381 0.19 17.34 6.86
CA THR A 381 1.28 17.65 7.80
C THR A 381 0.79 17.77 9.24
N VAL A 382 -0.41 18.32 9.46
CA VAL A 382 -1.00 18.39 10.80
C VAL A 382 -1.44 17.01 11.27
N THR A 383 -2.18 16.26 10.44
CA THR A 383 -2.76 14.97 10.85
C THR A 383 -1.72 13.87 10.97
N VAL A 384 -0.63 13.90 10.20
CA VAL A 384 0.45 12.88 10.31
C VAL A 384 1.13 12.89 11.68
N THR A 385 0.95 13.93 12.51
CA THR A 385 1.41 13.94 13.91
C THR A 385 1.01 12.67 14.66
N PHE A 386 -0.24 12.22 14.50
CA PHE A 386 -0.76 11.05 15.20
C PHE A 386 -0.04 9.77 14.75
N TYR A 387 0.14 9.60 13.44
CA TYR A 387 0.84 8.47 12.85
C TYR A 387 2.33 8.49 13.21
N ARG A 388 3.01 9.64 13.01
CA ARG A 388 4.43 9.83 13.35
C ARG A 388 4.68 9.49 14.81
N ARG A 389 3.96 10.10 15.76
CA ARG A 389 4.17 9.86 17.19
C ARG A 389 3.95 8.39 17.54
N HIS A 390 2.94 7.75 16.95
CA HIS A 390 2.67 6.34 17.18
C HIS A 390 3.84 5.44 16.74
N PHE A 391 4.46 5.69 15.58
CA PHE A 391 5.60 4.88 15.12
C PHE A 391 6.94 5.29 15.72
N VAL A 392 7.24 6.59 15.77
CA VAL A 392 8.53 7.12 16.21
C VAL A 392 8.74 6.94 17.71
N ASN A 393 7.74 7.24 18.54
CA ASN A 393 7.89 7.12 20.00
C ASN A 393 8.01 5.66 20.45
N ASN A 394 7.54 4.73 19.63
CA ASN A 394 7.65 3.29 19.87
C ASN A 394 8.88 2.65 19.19
N GLY A 395 9.80 3.48 18.68
CA GLY A 395 11.13 3.06 18.29
C GLY A 395 11.29 2.60 16.85
N TRP A 396 10.39 2.96 15.92
CA TRP A 396 10.54 2.63 14.49
C TRP A 396 11.95 2.99 13.95
N PHE A 397 12.45 4.19 14.25
CA PHE A 397 13.78 4.61 13.79
C PHE A 397 14.93 4.06 14.62
N ASP A 398 14.70 3.55 15.82
CA ASP A 398 15.77 3.06 16.71
C ASP A 398 16.41 1.79 16.15
N TYR A 399 15.62 1.00 15.42
CA TYR A 399 16.03 -0.31 14.91
C TYR A 399 16.33 -0.31 13.40
N SER A 400 15.73 0.60 12.63
CA SER A 400 15.93 0.66 11.18
C SER A 400 17.20 1.38 10.75
N LEU A 401 17.64 2.40 11.50
CA LEU A 401 18.71 3.29 11.06
C LEU A 401 19.79 3.44 12.15
N PRO A 402 21.08 3.24 11.82
CA PRO A 402 22.14 3.48 12.78
C PRO A 402 22.31 5.00 13.04
N PRO A 403 23.02 5.40 14.11
CA PRO A 403 23.41 6.79 14.33
C PRO A 403 24.16 7.38 13.13
N LEU A 404 24.03 8.69 12.93
CA LEU A 404 24.64 9.39 11.78
C LEU A 404 26.16 9.18 11.66
N SER A 405 26.86 9.01 12.79
CA SER A 405 28.31 8.75 12.81
C SER A 405 28.72 7.43 12.16
N GLN A 406 27.77 6.50 11.99
CA GLN A 406 28.00 5.20 11.35
C GLN A 406 27.49 5.17 9.90
N TRP A 407 27.05 6.31 9.35
CA TRP A 407 26.57 6.36 7.98
C TRP A 407 27.76 6.41 7.02
N ASP A 408 27.74 5.52 6.03
CA ASP A 408 28.69 5.49 4.94
C ASP A 408 27.95 5.39 3.59
N TRP A 409 28.71 5.35 2.50
CA TRP A 409 28.15 5.23 1.15
C TRP A 409 27.33 3.94 0.96
N THR A 410 27.53 2.89 1.77
CA THR A 410 26.78 1.64 1.64
C THR A 410 25.32 1.79 2.08
N LEU A 411 25.00 2.83 2.87
CA LEU A 411 23.62 3.12 3.25
C LEU A 411 22.74 3.41 2.01
N LEU A 412 23.31 3.99 0.94
CA LEU A 412 22.62 4.15 -0.35
C LEU A 412 22.12 2.84 -0.96
N LEU A 413 22.77 1.72 -0.61
CA LEU A 413 22.45 0.38 -1.09
C LEU A 413 21.52 -0.38 -0.14
N LYS A 414 21.31 0.12 1.08
CA LYS A 414 20.40 -0.50 2.05
C LYS A 414 18.94 -0.13 1.75
N ASN A 415 18.03 -1.02 2.17
CA ASN A 415 16.59 -0.74 2.17
C ASN A 415 16.26 0.25 3.29
N ILE A 416 16.52 1.54 3.01
CA ILE A 416 16.04 2.69 3.78
C ILE A 416 14.73 3.20 3.20
#